data_AF-A0A0S8AK10-F1
#
_entry.id   AF-A0A0S8AK10-F1
#
_cell.length_a   1.000
_cell.length_b   1.000
_cell.length_c   1.000
_cell.angle_alpha   90.00
_cell.angle_beta   90.00
_cell.angle_gamma   90.00
#
_symmetry.space_group_name_H-M   'P 1'
#
loop_
_entity.id
_entity.type
_entity.pdbx_description
1 polymer ?
#
loop_
_entity_poly.entity_id
_entity_poly.type
_entity_poly.pdbx_seq_one_letter_code
_entity_poly.pdbx_strand_id
1 'polypeptide(L)' 'MDVKDALDTLKHLPYEDIGIAKVDHHRELRHGIPEVIFAEGKDLGDIRIIADSM' A
#
# COMPACT_ATOMS: atom_id res chain seq x y z
N MET A 1 6.63 -14.13 13.31
CA MET A 1 5.40 -13.33 13.26
C MET A 1 4.49 -13.85 14.35
N ASP A 2 4.20 -13.04 15.35
CA ASP A 2 3.20 -13.39 16.36
C ASP A 2 1.80 -13.27 15.76
N VAL A 3 0.81 -13.97 16.35
CA VAL A 3 -0.59 -13.87 15.90
C VAL A 3 -1.08 -12.42 15.93
N LYS A 4 -0.61 -11.63 16.90
CA LYS A 4 -0.94 -10.21 17.01
C LYS A 4 -0.37 -9.40 15.85
N ASP A 5 0.85 -9.68 15.40
CA ASP A 5 1.47 -8.99 14.25
C ASP A 5 0.69 -9.30 12.97
N ALA A 6 0.34 -10.57 12.75
CA ALA A 6 -0.45 -10.98 11.60
C ALA A 6 -1.84 -10.32 11.59
N LEU A 7 -2.51 -10.25 12.74
CA LEU A 7 -3.78 -9.55 12.90
C LEU A 7 -3.67 -8.07 12.57
N ASP A 8 -2.54 -7.43 12.92
CA ASP A 8 -2.34 -6.02 12.62
C ASP A 8 -2.21 -5.78 11.11
N THR A 9 -1.41 -6.59 10.42
CA THR A 9 -1.29 -6.53 8.95
C THR A 9 -2.63 -6.79 8.25
N LEU A 10 -3.40 -7.78 8.70
CA LEU A 10 -4.67 -8.14 8.06
C LEU A 10 -5.76 -7.05 8.19
N LYS A 11 -5.68 -6.14 9.18
CA LYS A 11 -6.65 -5.03 9.32
C LYS A 11 -6.62 -4.05 8.17
N HIS A 12 -5.47 -3.95 7.50
CA HIS A 12 -5.24 -3.00 6.40
C HIS A 12 -5.58 -3.61 5.03
N LEU A 13 -6.26 -4.77 5.00
CA LEU A 13 -6.75 -5.39 3.78
C LEU A 13 -8.20 -5.00 3.50
N PRO A 14 -8.58 -4.83 2.21
CA PRO A 14 -7.76 -5.09 1.02
C PRO A 14 -6.87 -3.92 0.60
N TYR A 15 -7.05 -2.75 1.22
CA TYR A 15 -6.28 -1.54 0.96
C TYR A 15 -6.02 -0.77 2.24
N GLU A 16 -4.93 -0.03 2.25
CA GLU A 16 -4.53 0.85 3.34
C GLU A 16 -4.68 2.31 2.93
N ASP A 17 -5.28 3.14 3.79
CA ASP A 17 -5.38 4.58 3.59
C ASP A 17 -4.31 5.30 4.42
N ILE A 18 -3.34 5.90 3.73
CA ILE A 18 -2.23 6.64 4.33
C ILE A 18 -2.44 8.17 4.22
N GLY A 19 -3.66 8.61 3.92
CA GLY A 19 -4.07 10.02 3.81
C GLY A 19 -3.73 10.70 2.48
N ILE A 20 -2.56 10.39 1.90
CA ILE A 20 -2.12 10.93 0.58
C ILE A 20 -2.38 9.97 -0.59
N ALA A 21 -2.65 8.70 -0.29
CA ALA A 21 -2.97 7.64 -1.23
C ALA A 21 -3.71 6.50 -0.52
N LYS A 22 -4.38 5.66 -1.30
CA LYS A 22 -4.90 4.36 -0.87
C LYS A 22 -4.11 3.28 -1.57
N VAL A 23 -3.35 2.49 -0.83
CA VAL A 23 -2.48 1.42 -1.35
C VAL A 23 -3.26 0.13 -1.40
N ASP A 24 -3.41 -0.44 -2.59
CA ASP A 24 -4.19 -1.67 -2.80
C ASP A 24 -3.29 -2.92 -2.71
N HIS A 25 -3.10 -3.38 -1.48
CA HIS A 25 -2.35 -4.59 -1.14
C HIS A 25 -2.85 -5.85 -1.85
N HIS A 26 -4.11 -5.87 -2.29
CA HIS A 26 -4.71 -6.99 -3.01
C HIS A 26 -4.60 -6.89 -4.54
N ARG A 27 -4.02 -5.82 -5.10
CA ARG A 27 -3.97 -5.64 -6.55
C ARG A 27 -3.26 -6.78 -7.25
N GLU A 28 -2.12 -7.24 -6.70
CA GLU A 28 -1.37 -8.38 -7.25
C GLU A 28 -2.20 -9.66 -7.23
N LEU A 29 -2.93 -9.92 -6.14
CA LEU A 29 -3.80 -11.09 -6.04
C LEU A 29 -4.94 -11.08 -7.08
N ARG A 30 -5.52 -9.90 -7.37
CA ARG A 30 -6.67 -9.78 -8.28
C ARG A 30 -6.27 -9.65 -9.76
N HIS A 31 -5.09 -9.10 -10.04
CA HIS A 31 -4.69 -8.72 -11.40
C HIS A 31 -3.38 -9.36 -11.85
N GLY A 32 -2.68 -10.10 -10.98
CA GLY A 32 -1.40 -10.75 -11.27
C GLY A 32 -0.20 -9.81 -11.37
N ILE A 33 -0.40 -8.52 -11.09
CA ILE A 33 0.65 -7.48 -11.11
C ILE A 33 0.48 -6.53 -9.92
N PRO A 34 1.59 -6.03 -9.34
CA PRO A 34 1.54 -5.05 -8.26
C PRO A 34 1.00 -3.70 -8.73
N GLU A 35 0.70 -2.84 -7.76
CA GLU A 35 0.31 -1.45 -8.03
C GLU A 35 1.51 -0.62 -8.52
N VAL A 36 1.22 0.47 -9.25
CA VAL A 36 2.22 1.39 -9.78
C VAL A 36 1.94 2.80 -9.28
N ILE A 37 2.98 3.51 -8.85
CA ILE A 37 2.87 4.91 -8.42
C ILE A 37 2.96 5.79 -9.67
N PHE A 38 1.85 6.44 -10.04
CA PHE A 38 1.90 7.52 -11.02
C PHE A 38 2.47 8.78 -10.36
N ALA A 39 3.74 9.07 -10.66
CA ALA A 39 4.55 10.07 -9.97
C ALA A 39 4.45 11.50 -10.55
N GLU A 40 3.81 11.69 -11.69
CA GLU A 40 3.75 13.02 -12.34
C GLU A 40 3.01 14.03 -11.45
N GLY A 41 3.69 15.14 -11.12
CA GLY A 41 3.15 16.19 -10.27
C GLY A 41 3.11 15.88 -8.78
N LYS A 42 3.58 14.70 -8.32
CA LYS A 42 3.72 14.37 -6.89
C LYS A 42 5.04 14.88 -6.32
N ASP A 43 5.04 15.24 -5.04
CA ASP A 43 6.26 15.49 -4.30
C ASP A 43 7.05 14.19 -4.09
N LEU A 44 8.39 14.29 -4.03
CA LEU A 44 9.25 13.13 -3.82
C LEU A 44 9.04 12.48 -2.45
N GLY A 45 8.69 13.26 -1.43
CA GLY A 45 8.32 12.77 -0.11
C GLY A 45 7.05 11.92 -0.16
N ASP A 46 6.02 12.39 -0.87
CA ASP A 46 4.78 11.62 -1.07
C ASP A 46 5.04 10.29 -1.77
N ILE A 47 5.87 10.30 -2.83
CA ILE A 47 6.23 9.08 -3.57
C ILE A 47 6.93 8.08 -2.65
N ARG A 48 7.86 8.56 -1.81
CA ARG A 48 8.56 7.71 -0.85
C ARG A 48 7.61 7.10 0.19
N ILE A 49 6.69 7.89 0.76
CA ILE A 49 5.72 7.40 1.75
C ILE A 49 4.84 6.30 1.14
N ILE A 50 4.39 6.50 -0.10
CA ILE A 50 3.59 5.49 -0.82
C ILE A 50 4.43 4.21 -1.03
N ALA A 51 5.67 4.34 -1.49
CA ALA A 51 6.55 3.19 -1.74
C ALA A 51 6.91 2.41 -0.46
N ASP A 52 7.11 3.10 0.67
CA ASP A 52 7.36 2.47 1.97
C ASP A 52 6.13 1.73 2.52
N SER A 53 4.93 2.03 2.00
CA SER A 53 3.65 1.43 2.40
C SER A 53 3.14 0.35 1.43
N MET A 54 3.89 0.03 0.37
CA MET A 54 3.57 -1.01 -0.63
C MET A 54 4.13 -2.38 -0.25
#